data_AF-A0A554S7V0-F1
#
_entry.id   AF-A0A554S7V0-F1
#
_cell.length_a   1.000
_cell.length_b   1.000
_cell.length_c   1.000
_cell.angle_alpha   90.00
_cell.angle_beta   90.00
_cell.angle_gamma   90.00
#
_symmetry.space_group_name_H-M   'P 1'
#
loop_
_entity.id
_entity.type
_entity.pdbx_description
1 polymer ?
#
loop_
_entity_poly.entity_id
_entity_poly.type
_entity_poly.pdbx_seq_one_letter_code
_entity_poly.pdbx_strand_id
1 'polypeptide(L)'
;MSASQYRRQLERKRNQRLAAEKKAGEFRSKESARRTEAARARHAAAKIKSDTTRRSKQRQADSKEREAETAGKEAARWQKKASIYAKEEAALASKLARAESAETDAADRRRKQAQQRIERQAVAEHTTLESRVADTELAVEHFARQLRQPKQEKLRVLILGASAEGDLRLGREQKRIRAAVESALHRDQIELDVRPAATTADLLDGLAKFRPHIVHFSGHSNEALIVFEDEQDGHHEGVIVAAHTFAKAIDATDDPPVLVLLNSCNSAAQIDDLVAQVVPFAIGMAGTIDDSDAISYAAQFYATIANGQSIRAAHLSAQVALEAAGLEGAELPTLAWAQGVEPREAVLVKGPEPG
;
A
#
# COMPACT_ATOMS: atom_id res chain seq x y z
N MET A 1 6.32 53.26 12.56
CA MET A 1 5.22 53.47 11.59
C MET A 1 5.35 52.43 10.52
N SER A 2 4.26 51.77 10.14
CA SER A 2 4.25 50.76 9.07
C SER A 2 4.47 51.39 7.70
N ALA A 3 4.88 50.59 6.71
CA ALA A 3 4.93 51.03 5.32
C ALA A 3 3.59 51.64 4.87
N SER A 4 2.46 51.04 5.28
CA SER A 4 1.12 51.56 4.98
C SER A 4 0.84 52.95 5.55
N GLN A 5 1.39 53.29 6.72
CA GLN A 5 1.26 54.63 7.31
C GLN A 5 2.10 55.67 6.56
N TYR A 6 3.34 55.34 6.18
CA TYR A 6 4.18 56.23 5.38
C TYR A 6 3.61 56.47 3.98
N ARG A 7 3.02 55.44 3.36
CA ARG A 7 2.36 55.55 2.04
C ARG A 7 1.23 56.58 2.04
N ARG A 8 0.35 56.53 3.07
CA ARG A 8 -0.73 57.52 3.24
C ARG A 8 -0.21 58.94 3.47
N GLN A 9 0.86 59.10 4.25
CA GLN A 9 1.47 60.41 4.49
C GLN A 9 2.13 60.97 3.23
N LEU A 10 2.83 60.13 2.47
CA LEU A 10 3.46 60.49 1.20
C LEU A 10 2.42 60.99 0.20
N GLU A 11 1.32 60.26 0.04
CA GLU A 11 0.21 60.63 -0.84
C GLU A 11 -0.40 61.99 -0.45
N ARG A 12 -0.65 62.19 0.86
CA ARG A 12 -1.15 63.47 1.37
C ARG A 12 -0.19 64.62 1.05
N LYS A 13 1.12 64.42 1.23
CA LYS A 13 2.14 65.46 0.96
C LYS A 13 2.32 65.74 -0.52
N ARG A 14 2.25 64.72 -1.37
CA ARG A 14 2.23 64.86 -2.83
C ARG A 14 1.04 65.70 -3.30
N ASN A 15 -0.15 65.44 -2.77
CA ASN A 15 -1.35 66.25 -3.07
C ASN A 15 -1.20 67.71 -2.62
N GLN A 16 -0.59 67.94 -1.45
CA GLN A 16 -0.29 69.31 -0.97
C GLN A 16 0.72 70.05 -1.86
N ARG A 17 1.76 69.36 -2.34
CA ARG A 17 2.73 69.92 -3.30
C ARG A 17 2.04 70.32 -4.60
N LEU A 18 1.30 69.40 -5.22
CA LEU A 18 0.61 69.65 -6.48
C LEU A 18 -0.37 70.83 -6.37
N ALA A 19 -1.11 70.93 -5.26
CA ALA A 19 -2.01 72.07 -5.01
C ALA A 19 -1.25 73.40 -4.85
N ALA A 20 -0.08 73.39 -4.20
CA ALA A 20 0.76 74.58 -4.04
C ALA A 20 1.41 75.02 -5.36
N GLU A 21 1.85 74.07 -6.20
CA GLU A 21 2.40 74.34 -7.54
C GLU A 21 1.34 74.93 -8.47
N LYS A 22 0.11 74.39 -8.44
CA LYS A 22 -1.01 74.94 -9.20
C LYS A 22 -1.27 76.41 -8.82
N LYS A 23 -1.35 76.71 -7.53
CA LYS A 23 -1.52 78.09 -7.04
C LYS A 23 -0.35 79.00 -7.42
N ALA A 24 0.89 78.51 -7.33
CA ALA A 24 2.06 79.27 -7.77
C ALA A 24 1.98 79.60 -9.27
N GLY A 25 1.56 78.64 -10.11
CA GLY A 25 1.31 78.83 -11.53
C GLY A 25 0.24 79.89 -11.80
N GLU A 26 -0.90 79.82 -11.13
CA GLU A 26 -2.00 80.81 -11.27
C GLU A 26 -1.54 82.24 -10.95
N PHE A 27 -0.79 82.43 -9.87
CA PHE A 27 -0.24 83.75 -9.50
C PHE A 27 0.85 84.22 -10.46
N ARG A 28 1.69 83.32 -11.01
CA ARG A 28 2.67 83.67 -12.07
C ARG A 28 1.98 84.12 -13.36
N SER A 29 0.92 83.42 -13.78
CA SER A 29 0.12 83.81 -14.94
C SER A 29 -0.53 85.18 -14.72
N LYS A 30 -1.04 85.45 -13.51
CA LYS A 30 -1.60 86.75 -13.12
C LYS A 30 -0.54 87.85 -13.11
N GLU A 31 0.64 87.59 -12.57
CA GLU A 31 1.79 88.50 -12.62
C GLU A 31 2.15 88.85 -14.07
N SER A 32 2.33 87.84 -14.92
CA SER A 32 2.68 88.01 -16.33
C SER A 32 1.64 88.89 -17.05
N ALA A 33 0.35 88.60 -16.88
CA ALA A 33 -0.73 89.40 -17.46
C ALA A 33 -0.71 90.86 -17.01
N ARG A 34 -0.52 91.11 -15.70
CA ARG A 34 -0.46 92.47 -15.15
C ARG A 34 0.79 93.23 -15.60
N ARG A 35 1.94 92.57 -15.74
CA ARG A 35 3.15 93.19 -16.34
C ARG A 35 2.92 93.58 -17.80
N THR A 36 2.25 92.72 -18.59
CA THR A 36 1.88 93.04 -19.97
C THR A 36 0.93 94.24 -20.04
N GLU A 37 -0.09 94.30 -19.17
CA GLU A 37 -1.00 95.45 -19.06
C GLU A 37 -0.26 96.74 -18.66
N ALA A 38 0.67 96.66 -17.70
CA ALA A 38 1.51 97.78 -17.28
C ALA A 38 2.37 98.30 -18.44
N ALA A 39 3.05 97.39 -19.17
CA ALA A 39 3.85 97.74 -20.34
C ALA A 39 3.02 98.41 -21.45
N ARG A 40 1.80 97.90 -21.71
CA ARG A 40 0.86 98.51 -22.66
C ARG A 40 0.44 99.92 -22.23
N ALA A 41 0.15 100.12 -20.94
CA ALA A 41 -0.22 101.42 -20.39
C ALA A 41 0.94 102.44 -20.44
N ARG A 42 2.20 102.00 -20.17
CA ARG A 42 3.41 102.84 -20.34
C ARG A 42 3.61 103.26 -21.79
N HIS A 43 3.49 102.30 -22.72
CA HIS A 43 3.64 102.57 -24.14
C HIS A 43 2.52 103.50 -24.66
N ALA A 44 1.29 103.36 -24.17
CA ALA A 44 0.20 104.30 -24.47
C ALA A 44 0.48 105.70 -23.91
N ALA A 45 0.99 105.81 -22.67
CA ALA A 45 1.36 107.09 -22.08
C ALA A 45 2.43 107.83 -22.90
N ALA A 46 3.44 107.12 -23.41
CA ALA A 46 4.52 107.69 -24.22
C ALA A 46 4.02 108.39 -25.51
N LYS A 47 2.83 108.02 -26.02
CA LYS A 47 2.25 108.57 -27.25
C LYS A 47 1.29 109.75 -27.03
N ILE A 48 1.02 110.15 -25.78
CA ILE A 48 0.01 111.16 -25.44
C ILE A 48 0.65 112.55 -25.26
N LYS A 49 0.17 113.53 -26.04
CA LYS A 49 0.66 114.91 -26.02
C LYS A 49 0.11 115.75 -24.84
N SER A 50 -1.08 115.43 -24.34
CA SER A 50 -1.69 116.09 -23.15
C SER A 50 -1.05 115.63 -21.84
N ASP A 51 -0.57 116.57 -21.02
CA ASP A 51 0.14 116.29 -19.76
C ASP A 51 -0.75 115.57 -18.72
N THR A 52 -2.02 115.96 -18.63
CA THR A 52 -2.99 115.39 -17.67
C THR A 52 -3.33 113.94 -18.01
N THR A 53 -3.59 113.65 -19.28
CA THR A 53 -3.91 112.29 -19.74
C THR A 53 -2.68 111.36 -19.70
N ARG A 54 -1.47 111.90 -19.94
CA ARG A 54 -0.20 111.16 -19.82
C ARG A 54 0.06 110.72 -18.37
N ARG A 55 -0.08 111.63 -17.40
CA ARG A 55 0.05 111.34 -15.96
C ARG A 55 -0.97 110.30 -15.49
N SER A 56 -2.21 110.36 -15.98
CA SER A 56 -3.24 109.37 -15.66
C SER A 56 -2.86 107.96 -16.16
N LYS A 57 -2.36 107.84 -17.40
CA LYS A 57 -1.91 106.55 -17.96
C LYS A 57 -0.62 106.02 -17.30
N GLN A 58 0.28 106.90 -16.86
CA GLN A 58 1.41 106.51 -16.02
C GLN A 58 0.96 105.96 -14.67
N ARG A 59 0.01 106.62 -13.98
CA ARG A 59 -0.57 106.09 -12.73
C ARG A 59 -1.25 104.73 -12.94
N GLN A 60 -1.94 104.54 -14.06
CA GLN A 60 -2.53 103.25 -14.43
C GLN A 60 -1.44 102.17 -14.62
N ALA A 61 -0.34 102.50 -15.29
CA ALA A 61 0.79 101.60 -15.43
C ALA A 61 1.43 101.23 -14.09
N ASP A 62 1.66 102.21 -13.21
CA ASP A 62 2.24 101.99 -11.88
C ASP A 62 1.32 101.15 -10.98
N SER A 63 0.00 101.36 -11.07
CA SER A 63 -0.97 100.51 -10.39
C SER A 63 -0.90 99.06 -10.88
N LYS A 64 -0.79 98.84 -12.19
CA LYS A 64 -0.67 97.50 -12.78
C LYS A 64 0.68 96.83 -12.47
N GLU A 65 1.75 97.61 -12.36
CA GLU A 65 3.05 97.12 -11.88
C GLU A 65 2.96 96.68 -10.42
N ARG A 66 2.31 97.45 -9.53
CA ARG A 66 2.10 97.07 -8.13
C ARG A 66 1.25 95.81 -8.00
N GLU A 67 0.20 95.66 -8.82
CA GLU A 67 -0.60 94.43 -8.87
C GLU A 67 0.25 93.22 -9.34
N ALA A 68 1.13 93.43 -10.32
CA ALA A 68 2.07 92.40 -10.79
C ALA A 68 3.08 92.00 -9.71
N GLU A 69 3.69 92.96 -9.03
CA GLU A 69 4.60 92.71 -7.91
C GLU A 69 3.93 91.95 -6.77
N THR A 70 2.67 92.30 -6.45
CA THR A 70 1.89 91.60 -5.42
C THR A 70 1.61 90.15 -5.83
N ALA A 71 1.22 89.94 -7.10
CA ALA A 71 1.03 88.60 -7.65
C ALA A 71 2.34 87.80 -7.66
N GLY A 72 3.47 88.41 -8.01
CA GLY A 72 4.79 87.79 -7.98
C GLY A 72 5.24 87.38 -6.58
N LYS A 73 4.98 88.22 -5.56
CA LYS A 73 5.24 87.88 -4.15
C LYS A 73 4.41 86.68 -3.68
N GLU A 74 3.13 86.62 -4.04
CA GLU A 74 2.27 85.47 -3.72
C GLU A 74 2.71 84.21 -4.49
N ALA A 75 3.10 84.34 -5.76
CA ALA A 75 3.62 83.23 -6.54
C ALA A 75 4.92 82.65 -5.94
N ALA A 76 5.83 83.53 -5.51
CA ALA A 76 7.05 83.14 -4.80
C ALA A 76 6.75 82.43 -3.46
N ARG A 77 5.74 82.90 -2.72
CA ARG A 77 5.29 82.28 -1.46
C ARG A 77 4.73 80.88 -1.68
N TRP A 78 3.87 80.69 -2.68
CA TRP A 78 3.34 79.36 -3.03
C TRP A 78 4.40 78.43 -3.60
N GLN A 79 5.34 78.96 -4.39
CA GLN A 79 6.50 78.19 -4.86
C GLN A 79 7.38 77.72 -3.68
N LYS A 80 7.61 78.58 -2.69
CA LYS A 80 8.35 78.19 -1.47
C LYS A 80 7.62 77.07 -0.72
N LYS A 81 6.30 77.15 -0.57
CA LYS A 81 5.49 76.06 0.02
C LYS A 81 5.60 74.76 -0.77
N ALA A 82 5.51 74.82 -2.10
CA ALA A 82 5.71 73.65 -2.96
C ALA A 82 7.08 73.00 -2.76
N SER A 83 8.15 73.82 -2.66
CA SER A 83 9.50 73.31 -2.40
C SER A 83 9.65 72.63 -1.02
N ILE A 84 8.95 73.14 0.00
CA ILE A 84 8.93 72.52 1.34
C ILE A 84 8.20 71.17 1.27
N TYR A 85 7.02 71.12 0.65
CA TYR A 85 6.28 69.87 0.49
C TYR A 85 7.04 68.85 -0.36
N ALA A 86 7.80 69.28 -1.37
CA ALA A 86 8.68 68.40 -2.15
C ALA A 86 9.79 67.76 -1.29
N LYS A 87 10.41 68.54 -0.39
CA LYS A 87 11.42 68.02 0.55
C LYS A 87 10.80 67.03 1.54
N GLU A 88 9.61 67.33 2.05
CA GLU A 88 8.87 66.44 2.94
C GLU A 88 8.41 65.14 2.23
N GLU A 89 7.98 65.23 0.97
CA GLU A 89 7.66 64.09 0.11
C GLU A 89 8.88 63.18 -0.07
N ALA A 90 10.04 63.74 -0.44
CA ALA A 90 11.28 62.97 -0.59
C ALA A 90 11.71 62.28 0.72
N ALA A 91 11.59 62.97 1.85
CA ALA A 91 11.88 62.39 3.16
C ALA A 91 10.92 61.24 3.53
N LEU A 92 9.63 61.37 3.19
CA LEU A 92 8.64 60.31 3.40
C LEU A 92 8.84 59.13 2.45
N ALA A 93 9.24 59.37 1.21
CA ALA A 93 9.53 58.32 0.24
C ALA A 93 10.72 57.46 0.69
N SER A 94 11.78 58.09 1.20
CA SER A 94 12.92 57.37 1.78
C SER A 94 12.53 56.55 3.02
N LYS A 95 11.67 57.10 3.89
CA LYS A 95 11.15 56.37 5.06
C LYS A 95 10.24 55.20 4.67
N LEU A 96 9.42 55.36 3.63
CA LEU A 96 8.57 54.31 3.09
C LEU A 96 9.42 53.15 2.55
N ALA A 97 10.41 53.44 1.70
CA ALA A 97 11.28 52.41 1.13
C ALA A 97 12.03 51.61 2.21
N ARG A 98 12.54 52.29 3.26
CA ARG A 98 13.17 51.62 4.41
C ARG A 98 12.19 50.75 5.19
N ALA A 99 10.96 51.21 5.39
CA ALA A 99 9.93 50.45 6.09
C ALA A 99 9.48 49.21 5.30
N GLU A 100 9.30 49.34 3.98
CA GLU A 100 8.95 48.23 3.10
C GLU A 100 10.04 47.15 3.10
N SER A 101 11.32 47.55 2.93
CA SER A 101 12.46 46.62 3.00
C SER A 101 12.59 45.94 4.36
N ALA A 102 12.37 46.67 5.47
CA ALA A 102 12.41 46.08 6.80
C ALA A 102 11.26 45.08 7.03
N GLU A 103 10.06 45.36 6.53
CA GLU A 103 8.91 44.45 6.61
C GLU A 103 9.12 43.18 5.78
N THR A 104 9.69 43.28 4.57
CA THR A 104 10.03 42.11 3.73
C THR A 104 11.11 41.25 4.39
N ASP A 105 12.19 41.86 4.88
CA ASP A 105 13.27 41.14 5.54
C ASP A 105 12.80 40.43 6.82
N ALA A 106 11.87 41.04 7.55
CA ALA A 106 11.26 40.43 8.73
C ALA A 106 10.35 39.26 8.35
N ALA A 107 9.56 39.38 7.27
CA ALA A 107 8.73 38.31 6.76
C ALA A 107 9.57 37.11 6.27
N ASP A 108 10.65 37.36 5.53
CA ASP A 108 11.54 36.31 5.04
C ASP A 108 12.29 35.61 6.18
N ARG A 109 12.75 36.35 7.19
CA ARG A 109 13.33 35.76 8.40
C ARG A 109 12.35 34.86 9.14
N ARG A 110 11.09 35.29 9.29
CA ARG A 110 10.04 34.47 9.91
C ARG A 110 9.75 33.20 9.12
N ARG A 111 9.68 33.29 7.79
CA ARG A 111 9.50 32.12 6.91
C ARG A 111 10.66 31.14 7.04
N LYS A 112 11.91 31.61 6.99
CA LYS A 112 13.10 30.77 7.17
C LYS A 112 13.14 30.09 8.54
N GLN A 113 12.79 30.81 9.60
CA GLN A 113 12.72 30.25 10.96
C GLN A 113 11.60 29.20 11.10
N ALA A 114 10.43 29.45 10.51
CA ALA A 114 9.34 28.48 10.51
C ALA A 114 9.73 27.20 9.75
N GLN A 115 10.35 27.35 8.58
CA GLN A 115 10.83 26.22 7.78
C GLN A 115 11.88 25.38 8.54
N GLN A 116 12.87 26.02 9.15
CA GLN A 116 13.88 25.33 9.97
C GLN A 116 13.28 24.61 11.17
N ARG A 117 12.19 25.13 11.75
CA ARG A 117 11.50 24.48 12.88
C ARG A 117 10.77 23.22 12.41
N ILE A 118 10.09 23.27 11.27
CA ILE A 118 9.42 22.12 10.66
C ILE A 118 10.44 21.04 10.31
N GLU A 119 11.55 21.40 9.67
CA GLU A 119 12.62 20.47 9.31
C GLU A 119 13.22 19.78 10.54
N ARG A 120 13.50 20.55 11.61
CA ARG A 120 14.02 19.97 12.87
C ARG A 120 13.02 19.03 13.53
N GLN A 121 11.73 19.34 13.49
CA GLN A 121 10.69 18.45 14.03
C GLN A 121 10.60 17.15 13.22
N ALA A 122 10.59 17.25 11.89
CA ALA A 122 10.56 16.08 11.01
C ALA A 122 11.77 15.15 11.23
N VAL A 123 12.97 15.71 11.37
CA VAL A 123 14.18 14.91 11.67
C VAL A 123 14.06 14.23 13.04
N ALA A 124 13.63 14.95 14.08
CA ALA A 124 13.48 14.37 15.41
C ALA A 124 12.41 13.25 15.46
N GLU A 125 11.29 13.43 14.75
CA GLU A 125 10.26 12.41 14.60
C GLU A 125 10.78 11.18 13.86
N HIS A 126 11.52 11.37 12.78
CA HIS A 126 12.13 10.28 12.02
C HIS A 126 13.11 9.47 12.87
N THR A 127 14.03 10.14 13.58
CA THR A 127 14.99 9.48 14.46
C THR A 127 14.31 8.71 15.59
N THR A 128 13.22 9.25 16.14
CA THR A 128 12.44 8.57 17.19
C THR A 128 11.75 7.31 16.65
N LEU A 129 11.21 7.39 15.42
CA LEU A 129 10.59 6.25 14.76
C LEU A 129 11.61 5.16 14.46
N GLU A 130 12.77 5.52 13.90
CA GLU A 130 13.88 4.59 13.62
C GLU A 130 14.35 3.88 14.90
N SER A 131 14.51 4.60 16.01
CA SER A 131 14.88 3.98 17.30
C SER A 131 13.83 2.97 17.77
N ARG A 132 12.54 3.32 17.68
CA ARG A 132 11.46 2.40 18.09
C ARG A 132 11.40 1.15 17.23
N VAL A 133 11.64 1.28 15.93
CA VAL A 133 11.72 0.14 15.01
C VAL A 133 12.90 -0.75 15.41
N ALA A 134 14.09 -0.19 15.60
CA ALA A 134 15.27 -0.94 16.02
C ALA A 134 15.07 -1.66 17.38
N ASP A 135 14.48 -0.97 18.36
CA ASP A 135 14.16 -1.56 19.67
C ASP A 135 13.15 -2.70 19.55
N THR A 136 12.15 -2.55 18.67
CA THR A 136 11.16 -3.60 18.40
C THR A 136 11.79 -4.79 17.69
N GLU A 137 12.64 -4.58 16.70
CA GLU A 137 13.38 -5.64 15.99
C GLU A 137 14.26 -6.43 16.96
N LEU A 138 15.02 -5.75 17.82
CA LEU A 138 15.83 -6.38 18.86
C LEU A 138 14.98 -7.19 19.85
N ALA A 139 13.81 -6.66 20.26
CA ALA A 139 12.89 -7.37 21.13
C ALA A 139 12.32 -8.63 20.45
N VAL A 140 11.91 -8.52 19.18
CA VAL A 140 11.40 -9.66 18.39
C VAL A 140 12.49 -10.71 18.21
N GLU A 141 13.72 -10.32 17.86
CA GLU A 141 14.85 -11.26 17.75
C GLU A 141 15.14 -11.94 19.08
N HIS A 142 15.15 -11.18 20.18
CA HIS A 142 15.39 -11.71 21.51
C HIS A 142 14.30 -12.72 21.92
N PHE A 143 13.02 -12.39 21.68
CA PHE A 143 11.91 -13.31 21.88
C PHE A 143 12.02 -14.55 20.99
N ALA A 144 12.36 -14.38 19.71
CA ALA A 144 12.53 -15.48 18.76
C ALA A 144 13.66 -16.43 19.17
N ARG A 145 14.76 -15.91 19.76
CA ARG A 145 15.85 -16.74 20.31
C ARG A 145 15.48 -17.46 21.61
N GLN A 146 14.55 -16.91 22.39
CA GLN A 146 14.09 -17.52 23.65
C GLN A 146 13.02 -18.59 23.43
N LEU A 147 12.21 -18.45 22.39
CA LEU A 147 11.26 -19.47 21.99
C LEU A 147 12.01 -20.63 21.34
N ARG A 148 11.93 -21.82 21.94
CA ARG A 148 12.35 -23.04 21.25
C ARG A 148 11.57 -23.11 19.95
N GLN A 149 12.27 -23.17 18.81
CA GLN A 149 11.60 -23.34 17.53
C GLN A 149 10.67 -24.56 17.62
N PRO A 150 9.40 -24.44 17.18
CA PRO A 150 8.49 -25.57 17.17
C PRO A 150 9.15 -26.67 16.36
N LYS A 151 9.33 -27.84 16.99
CA LYS A 151 9.93 -28.99 16.34
C LYS A 151 9.05 -29.33 15.13
N GLN A 152 9.67 -29.51 13.97
CA GLN A 152 8.97 -29.91 12.74
C GLN A 152 8.10 -31.14 13.03
N GLU A 153 6.80 -31.01 12.73
CA GLU A 153 5.82 -32.06 12.93
C GLU A 153 6.01 -33.14 11.87
N LYS A 154 5.90 -34.42 12.29
CA LYS A 154 6.00 -35.55 11.36
C LYS A 154 4.75 -35.62 10.50
N LEU A 155 4.91 -36.02 9.25
CA LEU A 155 3.80 -36.36 8.37
C LEU A 155 3.10 -37.64 8.88
N ARG A 156 1.90 -37.48 9.42
CA ARG A 156 1.01 -38.58 9.82
C ARG A 156 0.15 -39.06 8.66
N VAL A 157 0.21 -40.35 8.38
CA VAL A 157 -0.57 -41.04 7.34
C VAL A 157 -1.43 -42.11 8.00
N LEU A 158 -2.75 -41.96 7.93
CA LEU A 158 -3.70 -42.97 8.35
C LEU A 158 -4.01 -43.89 7.17
N ILE A 159 -3.70 -45.17 7.28
CA ILE A 159 -3.93 -46.19 6.25
C ILE A 159 -5.04 -47.12 6.72
N LEU A 160 -6.20 -47.00 6.08
CA LEU A 160 -7.40 -47.80 6.32
C LEU A 160 -7.50 -48.86 5.23
N GLY A 161 -7.51 -50.13 5.63
CA GLY A 161 -7.75 -51.25 4.72
C GLY A 161 -9.04 -51.98 5.07
N ALA A 162 -9.98 -52.07 4.14
CA ALA A 162 -11.26 -52.78 4.30
C ALA A 162 -11.49 -53.78 3.15
N SER A 163 -11.60 -55.08 3.45
CA SER A 163 -11.88 -56.15 2.49
C SER A 163 -12.78 -57.20 3.14
N ALA A 164 -14.07 -56.86 3.20
CA ALA A 164 -15.15 -57.69 3.73
C ALA A 164 -15.24 -59.09 3.10
N GLU A 165 -14.89 -59.20 1.81
CA GLU A 165 -14.86 -60.45 1.05
C GLU A 165 -13.47 -61.14 1.09
N GLY A 166 -12.45 -60.52 1.70
CA GLY A 166 -11.10 -61.07 1.80
C GLY A 166 -10.38 -61.26 0.46
N ASP A 167 -10.85 -60.60 -0.60
CA ASP A 167 -10.39 -60.71 -1.98
C ASP A 167 -9.24 -59.75 -2.32
N LEU A 168 -9.02 -58.72 -1.48
CA LEU A 168 -7.98 -57.72 -1.68
C LEU A 168 -6.70 -58.03 -0.91
N ARG A 169 -5.53 -57.78 -1.51
CA ARG A 169 -4.22 -58.00 -0.89
C ARG A 169 -3.74 -56.84 -0.02
N LEU A 170 -4.61 -56.31 0.86
CA LEU A 170 -4.36 -55.13 1.69
C LEU A 170 -3.09 -55.23 2.54
N GLY A 171 -2.81 -56.39 3.14
CA GLY A 171 -1.58 -56.59 3.92
C GLY A 171 -0.31 -56.49 3.07
N ARG A 172 -0.37 -56.86 1.78
CA ARG A 172 0.75 -56.71 0.85
C ARG A 172 0.97 -55.25 0.49
N GLU A 173 -0.09 -54.49 0.31
CA GLU A 173 -0.03 -53.04 0.12
C GLU A 173 0.64 -52.35 1.30
N GLN A 174 0.11 -52.56 2.50
CA GLN A 174 0.62 -51.96 3.73
C GLN A 174 2.11 -52.29 3.96
N LYS A 175 2.49 -53.54 3.70
CA LYS A 175 3.90 -53.98 3.76
C LYS A 175 4.77 -53.23 2.74
N ARG A 176 4.29 -53.03 1.52
CA ARG A 176 5.03 -52.33 0.45
C ARG A 176 5.16 -50.84 0.74
N ILE A 177 4.10 -50.18 1.21
CA ILE A 177 4.13 -48.77 1.64
C ILE A 177 5.14 -48.59 2.78
N ARG A 178 5.07 -49.44 3.82
CA ARG A 178 6.01 -49.38 4.95
C ARG A 178 7.46 -49.52 4.49
N ALA A 179 7.76 -50.52 3.66
CA ALA A 179 9.10 -50.73 3.16
C ALA A 179 9.62 -49.54 2.32
N ALA A 180 8.76 -48.95 1.49
CA ALA A 180 9.08 -47.77 0.69
C ALA A 180 9.40 -46.55 1.57
N VAL A 181 8.63 -46.31 2.62
CA VAL A 181 8.88 -45.23 3.59
C VAL A 181 10.16 -45.48 4.36
N GLU A 182 10.39 -46.71 4.84
CA GLU A 182 11.59 -47.08 5.61
C GLU A 182 12.90 -46.93 4.80
N SER A 183 12.84 -47.10 3.47
CA SER A 183 14.01 -46.93 2.60
C SER A 183 14.25 -45.49 2.14
N ALA A 184 13.35 -44.56 2.42
CA ALA A 184 13.39 -43.19 1.89
C ALA A 184 14.32 -42.25 2.69
N LEU A 185 14.68 -41.11 2.09
CA LEU A 185 15.58 -40.12 2.67
C LEU A 185 15.08 -39.56 4.00
N HIS A 186 13.78 -39.28 4.13
CA HIS A 186 13.19 -38.63 5.29
C HIS A 186 12.27 -39.57 6.08
N ARG A 187 12.61 -40.88 6.12
CA ARG A 187 11.81 -41.91 6.82
C ARG A 187 11.42 -41.55 8.26
N ASP A 188 12.27 -40.83 8.99
CA ASP A 188 12.03 -40.46 10.39
C ASP A 188 11.01 -39.32 10.56
N GLN A 189 10.65 -38.65 9.46
CA GLN A 189 9.65 -37.56 9.39
C GLN A 189 8.25 -38.07 9.04
N ILE A 190 8.06 -39.38 8.89
CA ILE A 190 6.75 -39.97 8.58
C ILE A 190 6.33 -40.90 9.70
N GLU A 191 5.05 -40.86 10.04
CA GLU A 191 4.40 -41.77 10.97
C GLU A 191 3.20 -42.42 10.29
N LEU A 192 3.15 -43.75 10.29
CA LEU A 192 2.09 -44.54 9.66
C LEU A 192 1.22 -45.17 10.75
N ASP A 193 -0.06 -44.81 10.81
CA ASP A 193 -1.09 -45.55 11.55
C ASP A 193 -1.81 -46.47 10.57
N VAL A 194 -1.64 -47.78 10.72
CA VAL A 194 -2.19 -48.79 9.80
C VAL A 194 -3.28 -49.56 10.51
N ARG A 195 -4.51 -49.43 10.01
CA ARG A 195 -5.69 -50.11 10.52
C ARG A 195 -6.20 -51.11 9.47
N PRO A 196 -5.79 -52.38 9.56
CA PRO A 196 -6.41 -53.44 8.77
C PRO A 196 -7.83 -53.70 9.28
N ALA A 197 -8.68 -54.28 8.45
CA ALA A 197 -10.08 -54.54 8.78
C ALA A 197 -10.80 -53.26 9.29
N ALA A 198 -10.58 -52.13 8.62
CA ALA A 198 -11.04 -50.82 9.07
C ALA A 198 -12.56 -50.71 9.04
N THR A 199 -13.15 -50.40 10.20
CA THR A 199 -14.56 -50.04 10.36
C THR A 199 -14.77 -48.53 10.22
N THR A 200 -16.03 -48.09 10.20
CA THR A 200 -16.35 -46.65 10.27
C THR A 200 -15.92 -46.01 11.59
N ALA A 201 -15.89 -46.78 12.68
CA ALA A 201 -15.39 -46.32 13.97
C ALA A 201 -13.88 -46.08 13.92
N ASP A 202 -13.13 -46.92 13.21
CA ASP A 202 -11.69 -46.73 13.00
C ASP A 202 -11.35 -45.46 12.22
N LEU A 203 -12.16 -45.13 11.21
CA LEU A 203 -12.03 -43.85 10.49
C LEU A 203 -12.19 -42.67 11.46
N LEU A 204 -13.30 -42.62 12.20
CA LEU A 204 -13.60 -41.51 13.11
C LEU A 204 -12.57 -41.39 14.24
N ASP A 205 -12.17 -42.53 14.81
CA ASP A 205 -11.15 -42.59 15.85
C ASP A 205 -9.78 -42.13 15.34
N GLY A 206 -9.38 -42.59 14.15
CA GLY A 206 -8.15 -42.17 13.49
C GLY A 206 -8.12 -40.67 13.20
N LEU A 207 -9.20 -40.12 12.67
CA LEU A 207 -9.31 -38.67 12.43
C LEU A 207 -9.18 -37.88 13.74
N ALA A 208 -9.92 -38.26 14.77
CA ALA A 208 -9.95 -37.51 16.03
C ALA A 208 -8.67 -37.63 16.87
N LYS A 209 -8.09 -38.84 16.97
CA LYS A 209 -6.93 -39.10 17.84
C LYS A 209 -5.60 -38.94 17.13
N PHE A 210 -5.50 -39.45 15.90
CA PHE A 210 -4.25 -39.45 15.14
C PHE A 210 -4.09 -38.17 14.31
N ARG A 211 -5.18 -37.44 14.00
CA ARG A 211 -5.15 -36.17 13.23
C ARG A 211 -4.26 -36.26 11.98
N PRO A 212 -4.57 -37.19 11.07
CA PRO A 212 -3.71 -37.47 9.94
C PRO A 212 -3.62 -36.28 8.98
N HIS A 213 -2.45 -36.09 8.37
CA HIS A 213 -2.30 -35.19 7.23
C HIS A 213 -2.69 -35.88 5.92
N ILE A 214 -2.60 -37.21 5.87
CA ILE A 214 -3.02 -38.02 4.72
C ILE A 214 -3.95 -39.13 5.21
N VAL A 215 -5.10 -39.27 4.58
CA VAL A 215 -5.95 -40.45 4.72
C VAL A 215 -5.82 -41.30 3.46
N HIS A 216 -5.34 -42.52 3.63
CA HIS A 216 -5.27 -43.55 2.60
C HIS A 216 -6.36 -44.57 2.87
N PHE A 217 -7.24 -44.78 1.90
CA PHE A 217 -8.24 -45.84 1.95
C PHE A 217 -7.99 -46.85 0.84
N SER A 218 -7.94 -48.13 1.20
CA SER A 218 -7.93 -49.25 0.27
C SER A 218 -9.06 -50.20 0.61
N GLY A 219 -9.91 -50.48 -0.38
CA GLY A 219 -11.07 -51.34 -0.20
C GLY A 219 -11.98 -51.29 -1.41
N HIS A 220 -13.18 -51.84 -1.25
CA HIS A 220 -14.19 -51.75 -2.29
C HIS A 220 -14.85 -50.37 -2.32
N SER A 221 -14.98 -49.81 -3.52
CA SER A 221 -15.74 -48.58 -3.76
C SER A 221 -16.35 -48.59 -5.15
N ASN A 222 -17.26 -47.65 -5.37
CA ASN A 222 -17.73 -47.27 -6.70
C ASN A 222 -17.85 -45.74 -6.80
N GLU A 223 -18.63 -45.22 -7.75
CA GLU A 223 -18.76 -43.78 -7.94
C GLU A 223 -19.43 -43.05 -6.76
N ALA A 224 -20.19 -43.75 -5.92
CA ALA A 224 -21.02 -43.15 -4.87
C ALA A 224 -20.83 -43.75 -3.47
N LEU A 225 -20.17 -44.89 -3.35
CA LEU A 225 -20.10 -45.69 -2.13
C LEU A 225 -18.66 -46.13 -1.83
N ILE A 226 -18.36 -46.24 -0.54
CA ILE A 226 -17.14 -46.80 0.03
C ILE A 226 -17.57 -47.90 1.01
N VAL A 227 -16.93 -49.06 0.95
CA VAL A 227 -17.28 -50.22 1.79
C VAL A 227 -16.25 -50.37 2.92
N PHE A 228 -16.73 -50.25 4.15
CA PHE A 228 -15.94 -50.52 5.36
C PHE A 228 -16.20 -51.93 5.87
N GLU A 229 -15.39 -52.35 6.83
CA GLU A 229 -15.57 -53.63 7.52
C GLU A 229 -16.66 -53.51 8.58
N ASP A 230 -17.23 -54.66 8.95
CA ASP A 230 -18.13 -54.80 10.08
C ASP A 230 -17.41 -55.56 11.21
N GLU A 231 -17.81 -55.37 12.47
CA GLU A 231 -17.25 -56.10 13.61
C GLU A 231 -17.83 -57.53 13.69
N GLN A 232 -17.72 -58.28 12.59
CA GLN A 232 -18.17 -59.66 12.48
C GLN A 232 -17.02 -60.59 12.08
N ASP A 233 -16.94 -61.74 12.74
CA ASP A 233 -15.99 -62.79 12.36
C ASP A 233 -16.49 -63.52 11.09
N GLY A 234 -15.66 -63.57 10.04
CA GLY A 234 -15.96 -64.30 8.79
C GLY A 234 -16.32 -63.40 7.61
N HIS A 235 -16.77 -63.99 6.49
CA HIS A 235 -17.21 -63.23 5.32
C HIS A 235 -18.48 -62.43 5.62
N HIS A 236 -18.51 -61.18 5.20
CA HIS A 236 -19.68 -60.32 5.26
C HIS A 236 -19.74 -59.36 4.06
N GLU A 237 -20.87 -58.69 3.86
CA GLU A 237 -21.04 -57.73 2.76
C GLU A 237 -20.42 -56.35 3.07
N GLY A 238 -19.97 -56.15 4.31
CA GLY A 238 -19.36 -54.90 4.77
C GLY A 238 -20.39 -53.81 5.08
N VAL A 239 -19.90 -52.66 5.53
CA VAL A 239 -20.72 -51.49 5.85
C VAL A 239 -20.59 -50.47 4.72
N ILE A 240 -21.69 -50.29 3.98
CA ILE A 240 -21.75 -49.32 2.88
C ILE A 240 -21.87 -47.90 3.44
N VAL A 241 -20.90 -47.06 3.09
CA VAL A 241 -20.87 -45.64 3.41
C VAL A 241 -20.99 -44.84 2.12
N ALA A 242 -21.93 -43.90 2.07
CA ALA A 242 -22.02 -43.00 0.93
C ALA A 242 -20.80 -42.06 0.89
N ALA A 243 -20.29 -41.76 -0.31
CA ALA A 243 -19.12 -40.90 -0.52
C ALA A 243 -19.27 -39.53 0.18
N HIS A 244 -20.47 -38.94 0.15
CA HIS A 244 -20.75 -37.68 0.85
C HIS A 244 -20.68 -37.82 2.38
N THR A 245 -21.00 -38.99 2.95
CA THR A 245 -20.87 -39.26 4.39
C THR A 245 -19.41 -39.44 4.76
N PHE A 246 -18.62 -40.11 3.92
CA PHE A 246 -17.17 -40.18 4.10
C PHE A 246 -16.55 -38.77 4.08
N ALA A 247 -16.88 -37.94 3.09
CA ALA A 247 -16.41 -36.55 3.02
C ALA A 247 -16.78 -35.75 4.28
N LYS A 248 -18.02 -35.87 4.79
CA LYS A 248 -18.44 -35.25 6.05
C LYS A 248 -17.66 -35.76 7.27
N ALA A 249 -17.29 -37.04 7.30
CA ALA A 249 -16.46 -37.58 8.37
C ALA A 249 -15.06 -36.93 8.35
N ILE A 250 -14.46 -36.79 7.16
CA ILE A 250 -13.18 -36.09 6.96
C ILE A 250 -13.27 -34.60 7.35
N ASP A 251 -14.40 -33.93 7.07
CA ASP A 251 -14.62 -32.52 7.42
C ASP A 251 -14.93 -32.28 8.91
N ALA A 252 -15.39 -33.32 9.62
CA ALA A 252 -15.77 -33.25 11.02
C ALA A 252 -14.57 -33.33 12.00
N THR A 253 -13.46 -32.68 11.67
CA THR A 253 -12.27 -32.53 12.55
C THR A 253 -11.77 -31.08 12.52
N ASP A 254 -11.14 -30.64 13.62
CA ASP A 254 -10.54 -29.30 13.70
C ASP A 254 -9.38 -29.14 12.70
N ASP A 255 -8.70 -30.24 12.38
CA ASP A 255 -7.53 -30.31 11.50
C ASP A 255 -7.79 -31.36 10.40
N PRO A 256 -8.54 -31.02 9.31
CA PRO A 256 -8.79 -31.95 8.22
C PRO A 256 -7.49 -32.31 7.45
N PRO A 257 -7.40 -33.52 6.87
CA PRO A 257 -6.22 -33.95 6.14
C PRO A 257 -5.96 -33.07 4.92
N VAL A 258 -4.68 -32.94 4.56
CA VAL A 258 -4.23 -32.21 3.38
C VAL A 258 -4.45 -33.01 2.10
N LEU A 259 -4.42 -34.34 2.19
CA LEU A 259 -4.61 -35.26 1.08
C LEU A 259 -5.48 -36.45 1.47
N VAL A 260 -6.44 -36.79 0.62
CA VAL A 260 -7.14 -38.09 0.66
C VAL A 260 -6.74 -38.92 -0.56
N LEU A 261 -6.33 -40.16 -0.34
CA LEU A 261 -6.00 -41.11 -1.40
C LEU A 261 -6.95 -42.31 -1.32
N LEU A 262 -7.89 -42.38 -2.27
CA LEU A 262 -8.85 -43.47 -2.42
C LEU A 262 -8.30 -44.50 -3.40
N ASN A 263 -7.52 -45.45 -2.89
CA ASN A 263 -6.93 -46.54 -3.66
C ASN A 263 -7.93 -47.68 -3.89
N SER A 264 -9.00 -47.37 -4.62
CA SER A 264 -10.15 -48.24 -4.80
C SER A 264 -10.85 -47.95 -6.14
N CYS A 265 -11.52 -48.95 -6.71
CA CYS A 265 -12.09 -48.87 -8.05
C CYS A 265 -13.13 -47.74 -8.20
N ASN A 266 -13.09 -47.03 -9.33
CA ASN A 266 -14.02 -45.94 -9.70
C ASN A 266 -14.13 -44.80 -8.68
N SER A 267 -13.15 -44.65 -7.77
CA SER A 267 -13.16 -43.63 -6.73
C SER A 267 -12.90 -42.20 -7.24
N ALA A 268 -12.43 -42.03 -8.49
CA ALA A 268 -12.23 -40.71 -9.08
C ALA A 268 -13.52 -39.90 -9.24
N ALA A 269 -14.70 -40.54 -9.25
CA ALA A 269 -15.96 -39.79 -9.25
C ALA A 269 -16.20 -39.04 -7.91
N GLN A 270 -15.48 -39.40 -6.84
CA GLN A 270 -15.66 -38.84 -5.50
C GLN A 270 -14.68 -37.70 -5.19
N ILE A 271 -13.56 -37.61 -5.92
CA ILE A 271 -12.45 -36.72 -5.54
C ILE A 271 -12.71 -35.25 -5.82
N ASP A 272 -13.51 -34.92 -6.83
CA ASP A 272 -13.86 -33.52 -7.15
C ASP A 272 -14.68 -32.88 -6.02
N ASP A 273 -15.65 -33.61 -5.47
CA ASP A 273 -16.45 -33.16 -4.32
C ASP A 273 -15.58 -33.03 -3.06
N LEU A 274 -14.65 -33.96 -2.84
CA LEU A 274 -13.70 -33.90 -1.73
C LEU A 274 -12.84 -32.63 -1.80
N VAL A 275 -12.32 -32.25 -2.98
CA VAL A 275 -11.48 -31.06 -3.10
C VAL A 275 -12.25 -29.75 -3.15
N ALA A 276 -13.50 -29.79 -3.57
CA ALA A 276 -14.36 -28.62 -3.55
C ALA A 276 -14.77 -28.23 -2.12
N GLN A 277 -14.87 -29.20 -1.21
CA GLN A 277 -15.53 -28.99 0.08
C GLN A 277 -14.65 -29.26 1.30
N VAL A 278 -13.66 -30.15 1.21
CA VAL A 278 -13.04 -30.73 2.42
C VAL A 278 -11.53 -30.64 2.42
N VAL A 279 -10.86 -31.12 1.37
CA VAL A 279 -9.39 -31.30 1.38
C VAL A 279 -8.70 -30.58 0.23
N PRO A 280 -7.47 -30.05 0.41
CA PRO A 280 -6.74 -29.40 -0.68
C PRO A 280 -6.44 -30.31 -1.89
N PHE A 281 -6.20 -31.60 -1.64
CA PHE A 281 -5.83 -32.57 -2.66
C PHE A 281 -6.58 -33.89 -2.46
N ALA A 282 -6.94 -34.55 -3.56
CA ALA A 282 -7.48 -35.90 -3.51
C ALA A 282 -7.01 -36.73 -4.71
N ILE A 283 -6.74 -38.00 -4.48
CA ILE A 283 -6.35 -38.97 -5.51
C ILE A 283 -7.36 -40.11 -5.53
N GLY A 284 -7.83 -40.50 -6.71
CA GLY A 284 -8.77 -41.61 -6.89
C GLY A 284 -8.49 -42.37 -8.19
N MET A 285 -9.22 -43.45 -8.43
CA MET A 285 -9.07 -44.30 -9.62
C MET A 285 -10.23 -44.08 -10.58
N ALA A 286 -9.93 -43.78 -11.84
CA ALA A 286 -10.92 -43.52 -12.89
C ALA A 286 -11.66 -44.77 -13.38
N GLY A 287 -11.22 -45.95 -12.97
CA GLY A 287 -11.78 -47.24 -13.40
C GLY A 287 -11.46 -48.34 -12.41
N THR A 288 -11.66 -49.59 -12.85
CA THR A 288 -11.18 -50.78 -12.16
C THR A 288 -9.66 -50.84 -12.26
N ILE A 289 -8.99 -50.99 -11.12
CA ILE A 289 -7.53 -51.13 -11.03
C ILE A 289 -7.19 -52.51 -10.47
N ASP A 290 -6.15 -53.13 -11.01
CA ASP A 290 -5.65 -54.40 -10.49
C ASP A 290 -4.93 -54.21 -9.15
N ASP A 291 -5.05 -55.19 -8.25
CA ASP A 291 -4.40 -55.20 -6.94
C ASP A 291 -2.89 -54.92 -7.03
N SER A 292 -2.20 -55.50 -8.01
CA SER A 292 -0.75 -55.27 -8.19
C SER A 292 -0.41 -53.82 -8.49
N ASP A 293 -1.31 -53.12 -9.15
CA ASP A 293 -1.09 -51.81 -9.74
C ASP A 293 -1.42 -50.77 -8.68
N ALA A 294 -2.54 -50.95 -7.98
CA ALA A 294 -2.87 -50.22 -6.76
C ALA A 294 -1.74 -50.29 -5.70
N ILE A 295 -1.19 -51.49 -5.47
CA ILE A 295 -0.08 -51.70 -4.53
C ILE A 295 1.20 -50.99 -4.99
N SER A 296 1.54 -51.10 -6.28
CA SER A 296 2.77 -50.54 -6.83
C SER A 296 2.70 -49.01 -6.87
N TYR A 297 1.54 -48.47 -7.24
CA TYR A 297 1.25 -47.04 -7.22
C TYR A 297 1.42 -46.46 -5.81
N ALA A 298 0.73 -47.02 -4.81
CA ALA A 298 0.81 -46.54 -3.43
C ALA A 298 2.24 -46.59 -2.89
N ALA A 299 2.96 -47.68 -3.12
CA ALA A 299 4.34 -47.82 -2.65
C ALA A 299 5.27 -46.75 -3.26
N GLN A 300 5.20 -46.53 -4.59
CA GLN A 300 6.01 -45.52 -5.24
C GLN A 300 5.59 -44.08 -4.85
N PHE A 301 4.29 -43.84 -4.68
CA PHE A 301 3.76 -42.56 -4.24
C PHE A 301 4.35 -42.18 -2.87
N TYR A 302 4.24 -43.06 -1.88
CA TYR A 302 4.79 -42.79 -0.54
C TYR A 302 6.31 -42.77 -0.50
N ALA A 303 7.02 -43.57 -1.30
CA ALA A 303 8.47 -43.44 -1.44
C ALA A 303 8.86 -42.01 -1.89
N THR A 304 8.11 -41.47 -2.85
CA THR A 304 8.40 -40.16 -3.44
C THR A 304 8.05 -39.02 -2.48
N ILE A 305 6.92 -39.11 -1.77
CA ILE A 305 6.58 -38.18 -0.67
C ILE A 305 7.65 -38.21 0.43
N ALA A 306 8.08 -39.42 0.83
CA ALA A 306 9.12 -39.60 1.86
C ALA A 306 10.51 -39.13 1.44
N ASN A 307 10.74 -38.94 0.14
CA ASN A 307 11.94 -38.31 -0.41
C ASN A 307 11.80 -36.79 -0.57
N GLY A 308 10.75 -36.18 0.02
CA GLY A 308 10.56 -34.73 0.07
C GLY A 308 10.15 -34.11 -1.26
N GLN A 309 9.54 -34.90 -2.15
CA GLN A 309 8.99 -34.41 -3.42
C GLN A 309 7.56 -33.91 -3.23
N SER A 310 7.08 -33.07 -4.15
CA SER A 310 5.72 -32.55 -4.11
C SER A 310 4.67 -33.60 -4.48
N ILE A 311 3.41 -33.35 -4.11
CA ILE A 311 2.27 -34.24 -4.42
C ILE A 311 2.21 -34.55 -5.92
N ARG A 312 2.40 -33.54 -6.79
CA ARG A 312 2.42 -33.76 -8.25
C ARG A 312 3.54 -34.70 -8.69
N ALA A 313 4.74 -34.51 -8.15
CA ALA A 313 5.88 -35.36 -8.48
C ALA A 313 5.67 -36.80 -7.98
N ALA A 314 5.09 -36.97 -6.79
CA ALA A 314 4.74 -38.27 -6.24
C ALA A 314 3.69 -39.00 -7.09
N HIS A 315 2.63 -38.30 -7.49
CA HIS A 315 1.60 -38.83 -8.37
C HIS A 315 2.19 -39.30 -9.71
N LEU A 316 2.91 -38.41 -10.42
CA LEU A 316 3.51 -38.75 -11.71
C LEU A 316 4.57 -39.84 -11.61
N SER A 317 5.40 -39.83 -10.56
CA SER A 317 6.39 -40.89 -10.35
C SER A 317 5.75 -42.25 -10.15
N ALA A 318 4.60 -42.29 -9.48
CA ALA A 318 3.86 -43.52 -9.27
C ALA A 318 3.23 -44.04 -10.57
N GLN A 319 2.67 -43.17 -11.41
CA GLN A 319 2.19 -43.56 -12.75
C GLN A 319 3.34 -44.11 -13.61
N VAL A 320 4.48 -43.42 -13.65
CA VAL A 320 5.67 -43.88 -14.39
C VAL A 320 6.17 -45.24 -13.88
N ALA A 321 6.06 -45.52 -12.57
CA ALA A 321 6.45 -46.82 -12.04
C ALA A 321 5.51 -47.95 -12.50
N LEU A 322 4.22 -47.67 -12.69
CA LEU A 322 3.28 -48.62 -13.30
C LEU A 322 3.66 -48.90 -14.76
N GLU A 323 3.89 -47.85 -15.56
CA GLU A 323 4.32 -47.97 -16.96
C GLU A 323 5.63 -48.75 -17.08
N ALA A 324 6.62 -48.43 -16.24
CA ALA A 324 7.93 -49.07 -16.26
C ALA A 324 7.87 -50.55 -15.83
N ALA A 325 6.89 -50.92 -14.99
CA ALA A 325 6.63 -52.30 -14.61
C ALA A 325 5.83 -53.08 -15.68
N GLY A 326 5.39 -52.42 -16.75
CA GLY A 326 4.55 -53.00 -17.79
C GLY A 326 3.14 -53.32 -17.30
N LEU A 327 2.68 -52.64 -16.25
CA LEU A 327 1.33 -52.78 -15.71
C LEU A 327 0.37 -51.90 -16.51
N GLU A 328 -0.82 -52.43 -16.79
CA GLU A 328 -1.87 -51.67 -17.49
C GLU A 328 -2.50 -50.67 -16.51
N GLY A 329 -3.11 -49.57 -16.99
CA GLY A 329 -3.83 -48.65 -16.10
C GLY A 329 -2.97 -47.64 -15.33
N ALA A 330 -1.77 -47.30 -15.82
CA ALA A 330 -0.96 -46.21 -15.27
C ALA A 330 -1.67 -44.86 -15.27
N GLU A 331 -2.63 -44.67 -16.18
CA GLU A 331 -3.50 -43.50 -16.30
C GLU A 331 -4.72 -43.52 -15.38
N LEU A 332 -5.03 -44.64 -14.72
CA LEU A 332 -6.21 -44.76 -13.86
C LEU A 332 -6.14 -43.89 -12.60
N PRO A 333 -5.01 -43.77 -11.89
CA PRO A 333 -4.90 -42.81 -10.80
C PRO A 333 -5.04 -41.39 -11.33
N THR A 334 -5.95 -40.62 -10.75
CA THR A 334 -6.19 -39.22 -11.06
C THR A 334 -5.98 -38.36 -9.83
N LEU A 335 -5.45 -37.16 -10.02
CA LEU A 335 -5.21 -36.18 -8.97
C LEU A 335 -6.11 -34.96 -9.19
N ALA A 336 -6.96 -34.66 -8.21
CA ALA A 336 -7.76 -33.45 -8.12
C ALA A 336 -7.21 -32.52 -7.03
N TRP A 337 -7.48 -31.22 -7.15
CA TRP A 337 -7.05 -30.22 -6.17
C TRP A 337 -8.00 -29.02 -6.11
N ALA A 338 -8.04 -28.37 -4.95
CA ALA A 338 -8.91 -27.23 -4.68
C ALA A 338 -8.47 -25.96 -5.45
N GLN A 339 -9.37 -24.98 -5.56
CA GLN A 339 -9.03 -23.70 -6.19
C GLN A 339 -7.99 -22.94 -5.35
N GLY A 340 -6.91 -22.48 -6.00
CA GLY A 340 -5.88 -21.64 -5.37
C GLY A 340 -4.75 -22.41 -4.69
N VAL A 341 -4.73 -23.75 -4.77
CA VAL A 341 -3.57 -24.58 -4.37
C VAL A 341 -2.90 -25.18 -5.60
N GLU A 342 -1.57 -25.34 -5.55
CA GLU A 342 -0.77 -25.89 -6.66
C GLU A 342 -0.06 -27.18 -6.22
N PRO A 343 -0.42 -28.35 -6.79
CA PRO A 343 0.20 -29.63 -6.44
C PRO A 343 1.71 -29.69 -6.62
N ARG A 344 2.30 -28.84 -7.47
CA ARG A 344 3.76 -28.72 -7.64
C ARG A 344 4.46 -28.11 -6.44
N GLU A 345 3.79 -27.24 -5.70
CA GLU A 345 4.33 -26.49 -4.55
C GLU A 345 4.06 -27.22 -3.22
N ALA A 346 3.12 -28.16 -3.20
CA ALA A 346 2.73 -28.93 -2.04
C ALA A 346 3.76 -30.02 -1.68
N VAL A 347 4.79 -29.67 -0.92
CA VAL A 347 5.78 -30.59 -0.34
C VAL A 347 5.40 -30.90 1.11
N LEU A 348 5.03 -32.16 1.37
CA LEU A 348 4.51 -32.59 2.68
C LEU A 348 5.59 -33.04 3.67
N VAL A 349 6.79 -33.35 3.18
CA VAL A 349 7.94 -33.72 4.00
C VAL A 349 9.12 -32.85 3.62
N LYS A 350 9.64 -32.08 4.56
CA LYS A 350 10.90 -31.34 4.39
C LYS A 350 12.00 -32.07 5.14
N GLY A 351 13.18 -32.14 4.52
CA GLY A 351 14.37 -32.59 5.23
C GLY A 351 14.68 -31.70 6.43
N PRO A 352 15.42 -32.21 7.44
CA PRO A 352 15.87 -31.37 8.54
C PRO A 352 16.67 -30.19 7.96
N GLU A 353 16.33 -28.96 8.36
CA GLU A 353 17.13 -27.80 7.97
C GLU A 353 18.58 -28.02 8.45
N PRO A 354 19.60 -27.75 7.61
CA PRO A 354 20.98 -27.79 8.06
C PRO A 354 21.13 -26.75 9.17
N GLY A 355 21.36 -27.24 10.40
CA GLY A 355 21.45 -26.44 11.61
C GLY A 355 22.72 -25.61 11.74
#